data_AF-A0A537J1Y9-F1
#
_entry.id   AF-A0A537J1Y9-F1
#
_cell.length_a   1.000
_cell.length_b   1.000
_cell.length_c   1.000
_cell.angle_alpha   90.00
_cell.angle_beta   90.00
_cell.angle_gamma   90.00
#
_symmetry.space_group_name_H-M   'P 1'
#
loop_
_entity.id
_entity.type
_entity.pdbx_description
1 polymer ?
#
loop_
_entity_poly.entity_id
_entity_poly.type
_entity_poly.pdbx_seq_one_letter_code
_entity_poly.pdbx_strand_id
1 'polypeptide(L)'
;MKLTGWLAVIVVVGVAAFGGRMVSAQGYGGGSDYDRAGGAGTVDALKTARTHATNAARSETLRDSLWHLGHVVNCLEGKGGKNYDANNLNPCQGQGGGILPDLQAAARSYQMGASTALDLSRKAEQMAMDTLKLTDLAEVKSGAAKAADMLGDALKALGK
;
A
#
# COMPACT_ATOMS: atom_id res chain seq x y z
N MET A 1 -38.44 61.24 -39.58
CA MET A 1 -37.81 60.08 -40.25
C MET A 1 -36.86 60.58 -41.33
N LYS A 2 -35.53 60.40 -41.14
CA LYS A 2 -34.51 59.99 -42.14
C LYS A 2 -33.12 60.19 -41.53
N LEU A 3 -32.29 59.17 -41.73
CA LEU A 3 -31.00 58.89 -41.11
C LEU A 3 -29.85 59.75 -41.66
N THR A 4 -28.78 59.88 -40.86
CA THR A 4 -27.33 59.86 -41.20
C THR A 4 -26.56 60.50 -40.03
N GLY A 5 -25.48 59.96 -39.46
CA GLY A 5 -24.75 58.73 -39.69
C GLY A 5 -23.55 58.64 -38.73
N TRP A 6 -22.65 57.74 -39.10
CA TRP A 6 -21.25 57.61 -38.68
C TRP A 6 -20.93 56.77 -37.43
N LEU A 7 -20.39 55.60 -37.77
CA LEU A 7 -19.58 54.69 -36.98
C LEU A 7 -18.43 55.40 -36.25
N ALA A 8 -18.26 55.06 -34.96
CA ALA A 8 -16.94 54.87 -34.38
C ALA A 8 -17.01 53.68 -33.42
N VAL A 9 -16.39 52.59 -33.85
CA VAL A 9 -16.19 51.34 -33.12
C VAL A 9 -15.23 51.61 -31.96
N ILE A 10 -15.64 51.29 -30.74
CA ILE A 10 -14.70 51.02 -29.64
C ILE A 10 -15.05 49.63 -29.09
N VAL A 11 -14.38 48.62 -29.64
CA VAL A 11 -14.28 47.31 -28.98
C VAL A 11 -13.06 47.38 -28.07
N VAL A 12 -13.29 47.60 -26.77
CA VAL A 12 -12.27 47.28 -25.76
C VAL A 12 -12.31 45.76 -25.58
N VAL A 13 -11.34 45.09 -26.19
CA VAL A 13 -11.12 43.65 -26.04
C VAL A 13 -10.51 43.38 -24.65
N GLY A 14 -11.19 42.52 -23.89
CA GLY A 14 -10.57 41.40 -23.18
C GLY A 14 -9.86 41.69 -21.87
N VAL A 15 -10.62 41.69 -20.78
CA VAL A 15 -10.12 41.41 -19.43
C VAL A 15 -9.94 39.91 -19.23
N ALA A 16 -8.87 39.58 -18.52
CA ALA A 16 -8.59 38.37 -17.75
C ALA A 16 -8.11 37.12 -18.50
N ALA A 17 -6.80 36.90 -18.35
CA ALA A 17 -6.12 35.63 -18.47
C ALA A 17 -6.79 34.53 -17.64
N PHE A 18 -7.16 33.42 -18.28
CA PHE A 18 -7.13 32.08 -17.71
C PHE A 18 -7.07 31.07 -18.87
N GLY A 19 -5.87 30.96 -19.46
CA GLY A 19 -5.56 29.95 -20.46
C GLY A 19 -5.38 28.58 -19.80
N GLY A 20 -6.50 27.96 -19.40
CA GLY A 20 -6.54 26.53 -19.10
C GLY A 20 -6.28 25.74 -20.37
N ARG A 21 -5.15 25.03 -20.44
CA ARG A 21 -4.92 24.02 -21.48
C ARG A 21 -5.80 22.80 -21.17
N MET A 22 -6.93 22.66 -21.85
CA MET A 22 -7.57 21.36 -22.01
C MET A 22 -6.82 20.59 -23.11
N VAL A 23 -6.07 19.57 -22.70
CA VAL A 23 -5.61 18.50 -23.59
C VAL A 23 -6.55 17.32 -23.38
N SER A 24 -7.38 17.05 -24.39
CA SER A 24 -8.26 15.88 -24.44
C SER A 24 -7.58 14.75 -25.20
N ALA A 25 -7.49 13.60 -24.52
CA ALA A 25 -7.29 12.23 -24.96
C ALA A 25 -6.95 11.93 -26.44
N GLN A 26 -5.82 11.25 -26.65
CA GLN A 26 -5.74 10.09 -27.53
C GLN A 26 -4.53 9.22 -27.14
N GLY A 27 -4.82 8.12 -26.46
CA GLY A 27 -3.88 7.04 -26.17
C GLY A 27 -4.63 5.71 -26.21
N TYR A 28 -4.75 5.14 -27.41
CA TYR A 28 -5.06 3.72 -27.59
C TYR A 28 -3.78 2.94 -27.27
N GLY A 29 -3.76 2.20 -26.17
CA GLY A 29 -2.65 1.31 -25.84
C GLY A 29 -2.70 0.79 -24.40
N GLY A 30 -3.02 -0.50 -24.26
CA GLY A 30 -2.71 -1.32 -23.07
C GLY A 30 -3.55 -1.05 -21.83
N GLY A 31 -4.06 -2.12 -21.20
CA GLY A 31 -4.78 -2.04 -19.93
C GLY A 31 -3.98 -1.23 -18.92
N SER A 32 -4.59 -0.16 -18.41
CA SER A 32 -3.80 0.94 -17.89
C SER A 32 -3.68 0.78 -16.35
N ASP A 33 -2.43 0.79 -15.88
CA ASP A 33 -1.95 0.49 -14.52
C ASP A 33 -2.16 1.64 -13.49
N TYR A 34 -3.03 2.60 -13.78
CA TYR A 34 -3.07 3.94 -13.17
C TYR A 34 -3.82 3.99 -11.83
N ASP A 35 -4.58 2.95 -11.49
CA ASP A 35 -5.41 2.92 -10.27
C ASP A 35 -5.00 1.82 -9.27
N ARG A 36 -3.89 1.09 -9.47
CA ARG A 36 -3.56 -0.08 -8.64
C ARG A 36 -2.84 0.32 -7.34
N ALA A 37 -3.27 -0.27 -6.23
CA ALA A 37 -2.77 0.10 -4.91
C ALA A 37 -1.38 -0.43 -4.58
N GLY A 38 -0.70 0.29 -3.68
CA GLY A 38 0.64 -0.05 -3.19
C GLY A 38 1.71 0.47 -4.15
N GLY A 39 2.25 1.65 -3.85
CA GLY A 39 3.48 2.11 -4.51
C GLY A 39 4.55 1.03 -4.44
N ALA A 40 5.54 1.08 -5.34
CA ALA A 40 6.59 0.05 -5.46
C ALA A 40 7.16 -0.38 -4.09
N GLY A 41 7.34 0.58 -3.17
CA GLY A 41 7.72 0.34 -1.79
C GLY A 41 6.79 -0.60 -1.01
N THR A 42 5.49 -0.33 -0.94
CA THR A 42 4.53 -1.15 -0.18
C THR A 42 4.44 -2.58 -0.71
N VAL A 43 4.53 -2.75 -2.03
CA VAL A 43 4.57 -4.08 -2.65
C VAL A 43 5.84 -4.83 -2.26
N ASP A 44 6.99 -4.17 -2.26
CA ASP A 44 8.25 -4.78 -1.85
C ASP A 44 8.27 -5.08 -0.35
N ALA A 45 7.65 -4.22 0.47
CA ALA A 45 7.46 -4.46 1.90
C ALA A 45 6.59 -5.69 2.16
N LEU A 46 5.48 -5.86 1.42
CA LEU A 46 4.64 -7.05 1.47
C LEU A 46 5.41 -8.33 1.09
N LYS A 47 6.24 -8.29 0.03
CA LYS A 47 7.09 -9.43 -0.35
C LYS A 47 8.13 -9.75 0.73
N THR A 48 8.74 -8.72 1.32
CA THR A 48 9.72 -8.86 2.40
C THR A 48 9.06 -9.49 3.63
N ALA A 49 7.90 -8.96 4.06
CA ALA A 49 7.12 -9.50 5.18
C ALA A 49 6.70 -10.96 4.92
N ARG A 50 6.21 -11.28 3.71
CA ARG A 50 5.84 -12.65 3.34
C ARG A 50 7.04 -13.60 3.37
N THR A 51 8.21 -13.15 2.91
CA THR A 51 9.45 -13.92 3.00
C THR A 51 9.79 -14.25 4.45
N HIS A 52 9.72 -13.26 5.35
CA HIS A 52 9.96 -13.49 6.77
C HIS A 52 8.91 -14.40 7.43
N ALA A 53 7.63 -14.26 7.09
CA ALA A 53 6.59 -15.19 7.55
C ALA A 53 6.86 -16.63 7.06
N THR A 54 7.33 -16.80 5.82
CA THR A 54 7.71 -18.11 5.28
C THR A 54 8.95 -18.67 5.98
N ASN A 55 9.94 -17.84 6.29
CA ASN A 55 11.13 -18.25 7.03
C ASN A 55 10.75 -18.67 8.46
N ALA A 56 9.85 -17.94 9.13
CA ALA A 56 9.30 -18.34 10.42
C ALA A 56 8.63 -19.71 10.33
N ALA A 57 7.78 -19.93 9.33
CA ALA A 57 7.10 -21.21 9.09
C ALA A 57 8.05 -22.38 8.81
N ARG A 58 9.27 -22.12 8.34
CA ARG A 58 10.29 -23.13 8.00
C ARG A 58 11.40 -23.27 9.03
N SER A 59 11.40 -22.45 10.07
CA SER A 59 12.44 -22.43 11.09
C SER A 59 12.56 -23.77 11.82
N GLU A 60 13.78 -24.08 12.26
CA GLU A 60 14.12 -25.29 13.02
C GLU A 60 13.99 -25.08 14.54
N THR A 61 14.03 -23.83 15.00
CA THR A 61 13.93 -23.49 16.42
C THR A 61 12.78 -22.52 16.69
N LEU A 62 12.20 -22.61 17.88
CA LEU A 62 11.15 -21.69 18.34
C LEU A 62 11.62 -20.24 18.29
N ARG A 63 12.82 -20.00 18.81
CA ARG A 63 13.42 -18.66 18.87
C ARG A 63 13.57 -18.04 17.47
N ASP A 64 14.09 -18.78 16.49
CA ASP A 64 14.30 -18.23 15.15
C ASP A 64 12.95 -17.99 14.45
N SER A 65 11.97 -18.87 14.68
CA SER A 65 10.61 -18.71 14.16
C SER A 65 9.94 -17.43 14.70
N LEU A 66 9.99 -17.22 16.02
CA LEU A 66 9.46 -16.01 16.67
C LEU A 66 10.21 -14.74 16.22
N TRP A 67 11.54 -14.81 16.06
CA TRP A 67 12.34 -13.68 15.61
C TRP A 67 11.94 -13.21 14.20
N HIS A 68 11.83 -14.15 13.26
CA HIS A 68 11.34 -13.86 11.92
C HIS A 68 9.91 -13.32 11.92
N LEU A 69 9.04 -13.85 12.78
CA LEU A 69 7.66 -13.37 12.88
C LEU A 69 7.58 -11.94 13.44
N GLY A 70 8.45 -11.58 14.37
CA GLY A 70 8.54 -10.21 14.87
C GLY A 70 8.93 -9.21 13.76
N HIS A 71 9.76 -9.60 12.78
CA HIS A 71 10.03 -8.77 11.61
C HIS A 71 8.79 -8.51 10.77
N VAL A 72 7.90 -9.50 10.65
CA VAL A 72 6.63 -9.36 9.93
C VAL A 72 5.79 -8.26 10.55
N VAL A 73 5.67 -8.24 11.88
CA VAL A 73 4.94 -7.20 12.62
C VAL A 73 5.56 -5.82 12.37
N ASN A 74 6.89 -5.68 12.47
CA ASN A 74 7.57 -4.41 12.23
C ASN A 74 7.42 -3.90 10.79
N CYS A 75 7.39 -4.80 9.80
CA CYS A 75 7.08 -4.47 8.41
C CYS A 75 5.63 -3.99 8.23
N LEU A 76 4.68 -4.63 8.92
CA LEU A 76 3.27 -4.29 8.85
C LEU A 76 2.98 -2.91 9.45
N GLU A 77 3.53 -2.66 10.63
CA GLU A 77 3.30 -1.46 11.42
C GLU A 77 4.08 -0.24 10.93
N GLY A 78 5.36 -0.44 10.58
CA GLY A 78 6.31 0.66 10.45
C GLY A 78 6.60 1.33 11.80
N LYS A 79 7.58 2.24 11.86
CA LYS A 79 8.07 2.84 13.13
C LYS A 79 7.02 3.58 13.96
N GLY A 80 5.92 4.01 13.34
CA GLY A 80 4.83 4.72 14.02
C GLY A 80 3.65 3.84 14.39
N GLY A 81 3.70 2.54 14.09
CA GLY A 81 2.60 1.62 14.31
C GLY A 81 2.50 1.13 15.75
N LYS A 82 1.30 0.70 16.15
CA LYS A 82 0.95 0.44 17.56
C LYS A 82 1.66 -0.81 18.12
N ASN A 83 1.89 -1.82 17.28
CA ASN A 83 2.56 -3.07 17.65
C ASN A 83 4.03 -3.08 17.22
N TYR A 84 4.58 -1.95 16.76
CA TYR A 84 6.00 -1.88 16.40
C TYR A 84 6.89 -2.12 17.62
N ASP A 85 7.82 -3.05 17.50
CA ASP A 85 8.83 -3.33 18.53
C ASP A 85 10.17 -2.71 18.13
N ALA A 86 10.57 -1.67 18.87
CA ALA A 86 11.84 -0.98 18.68
C ALA A 86 13.08 -1.81 19.03
N ASN A 87 12.92 -2.90 19.78
CA ASN A 87 14.01 -3.83 20.10
C ASN A 87 14.22 -4.88 19.01
N ASN A 88 13.33 -4.95 18.03
CA ASN A 88 13.44 -5.85 16.89
C ASN A 88 13.82 -5.09 15.61
N LEU A 89 14.43 -5.79 14.66
CA LEU A 89 14.78 -5.19 13.38
C LEU A 89 13.54 -4.95 12.53
N ASN A 90 13.62 -3.95 11.66
CA ASN A 90 12.63 -3.71 10.62
C ASN A 90 13.27 -3.90 9.24
N PRO A 91 13.18 -5.10 8.63
CA PRO A 91 13.76 -5.34 7.30
C PRO A 91 13.05 -4.57 6.18
N CYS A 92 11.85 -4.04 6.42
CA CYS A 92 11.13 -3.17 5.48
C CYS A 92 11.49 -1.69 5.63
N GLN A 93 12.46 -1.33 6.49
CA GLN A 93 12.92 0.05 6.63
C GLN A 93 13.37 0.60 5.27
N GLY A 94 12.81 1.75 4.88
CA GLY A 94 13.11 2.40 3.60
C GLY A 94 12.24 1.91 2.43
N GLN A 95 11.37 0.92 2.64
CA GLN A 95 10.41 0.44 1.64
C GLN A 95 9.04 1.13 1.76
N GLY A 96 8.90 2.16 2.60
CA GLY A 96 7.63 2.86 2.81
C GLY A 96 7.45 3.34 4.25
N GLY A 97 6.23 3.74 4.60
CA GLY A 97 5.85 4.15 5.96
C GLY A 97 5.50 2.97 6.88
N GLY A 98 5.27 1.79 6.29
CA GLY A 98 4.72 0.58 6.90
C GLY A 98 3.57 0.07 6.03
N ILE A 99 3.41 -1.25 5.91
CA ILE A 99 2.41 -1.82 4.99
C ILE A 99 0.99 -1.33 5.33
N LEU A 100 0.62 -1.33 6.61
CA LEU A 100 -0.71 -0.90 7.06
C LEU A 100 -0.98 0.59 6.82
N PRO A 101 -0.13 1.55 7.25
CA PRO A 101 -0.36 2.96 6.95
C PRO A 101 -0.35 3.26 5.44
N ASP A 102 0.51 2.61 4.67
CA ASP A 102 0.58 2.82 3.22
C ASP A 102 -0.67 2.29 2.50
N LEU A 103 -1.12 1.07 2.82
CA LEU A 103 -2.37 0.52 2.29
C LEU A 103 -3.60 1.31 2.74
N GLN A 104 -3.57 1.85 3.96
CA GLN A 104 -4.64 2.72 4.46
C GLN A 104 -4.75 4.01 3.66
N ALA A 105 -3.61 4.63 3.31
CA ALA A 105 -3.57 5.80 2.43
C ALA A 105 -4.07 5.45 1.02
N ALA A 106 -3.57 4.36 0.43
CA ALA A 106 -4.01 3.85 -0.87
C ALA A 106 -5.53 3.59 -0.94
N ALA A 107 -6.10 3.00 0.11
CA ALA A 107 -7.53 2.73 0.20
C ALA A 107 -8.37 4.01 0.28
N ARG A 108 -7.88 5.04 0.98
CA ARG A 108 -8.54 6.36 1.01
C ARG A 108 -8.49 7.07 -0.34
N SER A 109 -7.48 6.76 -1.15
CA SER A 109 -7.35 7.22 -2.54
C SER A 109 -8.07 6.32 -3.55
N TYR A 110 -8.90 5.37 -3.09
CA TYR A 110 -9.67 4.45 -3.94
C TYR A 110 -8.82 3.63 -4.92
N GLN A 111 -7.55 3.38 -4.59
CA GLN A 111 -6.72 2.54 -5.42
C GLN A 111 -7.26 1.09 -5.37
N MET A 112 -7.44 0.50 -6.55
CA MET A 112 -7.96 -0.83 -6.75
C MET A 112 -7.16 -1.87 -5.97
N GLY A 113 -7.89 -2.71 -5.22
CA GLY A 113 -7.31 -3.77 -4.38
C GLY A 113 -6.78 -3.29 -3.02
N ALA A 114 -6.64 -1.98 -2.78
CA ALA A 114 -6.07 -1.45 -1.53
C ALA A 114 -6.84 -1.92 -0.29
N SER A 115 -8.18 -1.83 -0.32
CA SER A 115 -9.03 -2.15 0.82
C SER A 115 -8.96 -3.63 1.18
N THR A 116 -8.97 -4.51 0.17
CA THR A 116 -8.79 -5.96 0.34
C THR A 116 -7.39 -6.29 0.86
N ALA A 117 -6.35 -5.70 0.27
CA ALA A 117 -4.98 -5.90 0.73
C ALA A 117 -4.78 -5.41 2.17
N LEU A 118 -5.41 -4.29 2.54
CA LEU A 118 -5.37 -3.75 3.90
C LEU A 118 -6.04 -4.70 4.90
N ASP A 119 -7.23 -5.21 4.59
CA ASP A 119 -7.93 -6.18 5.45
C ASP A 119 -7.12 -7.47 5.64
N LEU A 120 -6.57 -8.01 4.56
CA LEU A 120 -5.69 -9.19 4.60
C LEU A 120 -4.42 -8.93 5.41
N SER A 121 -3.81 -7.74 5.26
CA SER A 121 -2.62 -7.36 6.03
C SER A 121 -2.93 -7.18 7.53
N ARG A 122 -4.10 -6.67 7.89
CA ARG A 122 -4.56 -6.60 9.29
C ARG A 122 -4.80 -7.99 9.88
N LYS A 123 -5.37 -8.91 9.10
CA LYS A 123 -5.52 -10.31 9.50
C LYS A 123 -4.16 -10.99 9.69
N ALA A 124 -3.21 -10.72 8.81
CA ALA A 124 -1.84 -11.21 8.93
C ALA A 124 -1.15 -10.67 10.18
N GLU A 125 -1.31 -9.38 10.50
CA GLU A 125 -0.83 -8.77 11.75
C GLU A 125 -1.41 -9.49 12.97
N GLN A 126 -2.74 -9.62 13.02
CA GLN A 126 -3.41 -10.28 14.14
C GLN A 126 -2.91 -11.72 14.32
N MET A 127 -2.81 -12.47 13.22
CA MET A 127 -2.26 -13.83 13.22
C MET A 127 -0.82 -13.85 13.75
N ALA A 128 0.03 -12.93 13.29
CA ALA A 128 1.42 -12.84 13.76
C ALA A 128 1.49 -12.51 15.26
N MET A 129 0.70 -11.54 15.73
CA MET A 129 0.65 -11.13 17.13
C MET A 129 0.15 -12.24 18.06
N ASP A 130 -0.83 -13.03 17.63
CA ASP A 130 -1.31 -14.18 18.41
C ASP A 130 -0.29 -15.33 18.39
N THR A 131 0.33 -15.57 17.24
CA THR A 131 1.36 -16.60 17.08
C THR A 131 2.62 -16.30 17.88
N LEU A 132 3.00 -15.02 18.05
CA LEU A 132 4.13 -14.60 18.88
C LEU A 132 3.97 -14.95 20.38
N LYS A 133 2.75 -15.24 20.84
CA LYS A 133 2.47 -15.63 22.24
C LYS A 133 2.63 -17.13 22.47
N LEU A 134 2.77 -17.92 21.41
CA LEU A 134 2.82 -19.37 21.48
C LEU A 134 4.23 -19.85 21.86
N THR A 135 4.29 -20.98 22.56
CA THR A 135 5.53 -21.59 23.02
C THR A 135 5.83 -22.94 22.36
N ASP A 136 4.93 -23.44 21.51
CA ASP A 136 5.13 -24.66 20.75
C ASP A 136 5.59 -24.34 19.31
N LEU A 137 6.70 -24.95 18.88
CA LEU A 137 7.28 -24.67 17.57
C LEU A 137 6.35 -25.06 16.42
N ALA A 138 5.60 -26.17 16.54
CA ALA A 138 4.71 -26.61 15.47
C ALA A 138 3.54 -25.64 15.31
N GLU A 139 2.98 -25.16 16.41
CA GLU A 139 1.93 -24.13 16.40
C GLU A 139 2.44 -22.79 15.86
N VAL A 140 3.64 -22.35 16.26
CA VAL A 140 4.25 -21.12 15.72
C VAL A 140 4.45 -21.23 14.20
N LYS A 141 4.96 -22.37 13.72
CA LYS A 141 5.15 -22.59 12.27
C LYS A 141 3.83 -22.57 11.50
N SER A 142 2.77 -23.15 12.07
CA SER A 142 1.42 -23.14 11.50
C SER A 142 0.84 -21.73 11.43
N GLY A 143 0.96 -20.95 12.50
CA GLY A 143 0.52 -19.55 12.53
C GLY A 143 1.30 -18.66 11.56
N ALA A 144 2.62 -18.83 11.48
CA ALA A 144 3.47 -18.13 10.53
C ALA A 144 3.13 -18.45 9.06
N ALA A 145 2.81 -19.72 8.75
CA ALA A 145 2.36 -20.11 7.41
C ALA A 145 1.05 -19.40 7.02
N LYS A 146 0.08 -19.33 7.93
CA LYS A 146 -1.19 -18.60 7.70
C LYS A 146 -0.96 -17.11 7.48
N ALA A 147 -0.05 -16.49 8.25
CA ALA A 147 0.33 -15.10 8.03
C ALA A 147 0.98 -14.91 6.64
N ALA A 148 1.85 -15.83 6.21
CA ALA A 148 2.46 -15.78 4.87
C ALA A 148 1.42 -15.92 3.74
N ASP A 149 0.39 -16.76 3.92
CA ASP A 149 -0.70 -16.92 2.96
C ASP A 149 -1.54 -15.64 2.86
N MET A 150 -1.92 -15.04 3.99
CA MET A 150 -2.66 -13.76 4.01
C MET A 150 -1.88 -12.63 3.33
N LEU A 151 -0.56 -12.53 3.56
CA LEU A 151 0.30 -11.56 2.88
C LEU A 151 0.43 -11.86 1.37
N GLY A 152 0.43 -13.14 1.00
CA GLY A 152 0.37 -13.57 -0.40
C GLY A 152 -0.94 -13.18 -1.07
N ASP A 153 -2.06 -13.34 -0.39
CA ASP A 153 -3.37 -12.92 -0.90
C ASP A 153 -3.50 -11.40 -0.95
N ALA A 154 -2.86 -10.67 -0.03
CA ALA A 154 -2.76 -9.21 -0.10
C ALA A 154 -2.02 -8.78 -1.38
N LEU A 155 -0.89 -9.43 -1.71
CA LEU A 155 -0.17 -9.20 -2.96
C LEU A 155 -1.05 -9.49 -4.19
N LYS A 156 -1.81 -10.60 -4.19
CA LYS A 156 -2.74 -10.91 -5.29
C LYS A 156 -3.84 -9.86 -5.43
N ALA A 157 -4.37 -9.34 -4.32
CA ALA A 157 -5.34 -8.24 -4.35
C ALA A 157 -4.74 -6.98 -5.01
N LEU A 158 -3.44 -6.73 -4.79
CA LEU A 158 -2.64 -5.72 -5.50
C LEU A 158 -2.11 -6.19 -6.86
N GLY A 159 -2.52 -7.37 -7.35
CA GLY A 159 -2.19 -7.96 -8.66
C GLY A 159 -0.72 -8.19 -8.87
N LYS A 160 -0.07 -8.64 -7.82
CA LYS A 160 1.31 -9.08 -7.78
C LYS A 160 1.38 -10.58 -7.57
#